data_AF-A0A392T632-F1
#
_entry.id   AF-A0A392T632-F1
#
_cell.length_a   1.000
_cell.length_b   1.000
_cell.length_c   1.000
_cell.angle_alpha   90.00
_cell.angle_beta   90.00
_cell.angle_gamma   90.00
#
_symmetry.space_group_name_H-M   'P 1'
#
loop_
_entity.id
_entity.type
_entity.pdbx_description
1 polymer ?
#
loop_
_entity_poly.entity_id
_entity_poly.type
_entity_poly.pdbx_seq_one_letter_code
_entity_poly.pdbx_strand_id
1 'polypeptide(L)' 'MISQVPTGETLAFGDDNFIKFEEAGVLEAKRAAFVLVAGGLGERLGY' A
#
# COMPACT_ATOMS: atom_id res chain seq x y z
N MET A 1 27.33 -2.27 2.33
CA MET A 1 26.20 -3.14 1.93
C MET A 1 25.13 -2.23 1.37
N ILE A 2 24.90 -2.26 0.06
CA ILE A 2 23.90 -1.40 -0.61
C ILE A 2 22.52 -2.03 -0.44
N SER A 3 21.53 -1.28 0.07
CA SER A 3 20.14 -1.77 0.11
C SER A 3 19.55 -1.67 -1.29
N GLN A 4 19.34 -2.79 -1.95
CA GLN A 4 18.65 -2.81 -3.23
C GLN A 4 17.14 -2.77 -2.98
N VAL A 5 16.48 -1.80 -3.60
CA VAL A 5 15.01 -1.76 -3.61
C VAL A 5 14.51 -2.92 -4.47
N PRO A 6 13.60 -3.77 -3.97
CA PRO A 6 13.04 -4.85 -4.76
C PRO A 6 12.20 -4.29 -5.91
N THR A 7 12.20 -4.99 -7.05
CA THR A 7 11.29 -4.69 -8.16
C THR A 7 9.88 -5.12 -7.76
N GLY A 8 8.92 -4.21 -7.85
CA GLY A 8 7.51 -4.51 -7.60
C GLY A 8 6.85 -5.26 -8.76
N GLU A 9 5.68 -5.83 -8.49
CA GLU A 9 4.82 -6.47 -9.48
C GLU A 9 3.48 -5.72 -9.58
N THR A 10 2.92 -5.68 -10.80
CA THR A 10 1.56 -5.18 -11.04
C THR A 10 0.65 -6.38 -11.23
N LEU A 11 -0.37 -6.49 -10.38
CA LEU A 11 -1.38 -7.54 -10.49
C LEU A 11 -2.49 -7.07 -11.45
N ALA A 12 -2.96 -7.95 -12.32
CA ALA A 12 -4.11 -7.69 -13.16
C ALA A 12 -5.39 -7.98 -12.35
N PHE A 13 -6.35 -7.06 -12.41
CA PHE A 13 -7.62 -7.24 -11.71
C PHE A 13 -8.28 -8.56 -12.11
N GLY A 14 -8.63 -9.38 -11.11
CA GLY A 14 -9.28 -10.67 -11.30
C GLY A 14 -8.35 -11.82 -11.72
N ASP A 15 -7.03 -11.61 -11.82
CA ASP A 15 -6.08 -12.72 -11.99
C ASP A 15 -5.93 -13.56 -10.70
N ASP A 16 -5.35 -14.76 -10.84
CA ASP A 16 -5.21 -15.69 -9.71
C ASP A 16 -4.40 -15.10 -8.54
N ASN A 17 -3.38 -14.29 -8.83
CA ASN A 17 -2.55 -13.67 -7.80
C ASN A 17 -3.31 -12.52 -7.12
N PHE A 18 -4.07 -11.73 -7.86
CA PHE A 18 -4.94 -10.68 -7.36
C PHE A 18 -5.94 -11.26 -6.36
N ILE A 19 -6.69 -12.30 -6.76
CA ILE A 19 -7.69 -12.94 -5.89
C ILE A 19 -7.02 -13.52 -4.64
N LYS A 20 -5.90 -14.23 -4.80
CA LYS A 20 -5.13 -14.78 -3.67
C LYS A 20 -4.71 -13.71 -2.66
N PHE A 21 -4.21 -12.56 -3.12
CA PHE A 21 -3.78 -11.49 -2.24
C PHE A 21 -4.95 -10.70 -1.64
N GLU A 22 -6.06 -10.57 -2.36
CA GLU A 22 -7.29 -9.96 -1.85
C GLU A 22 -7.83 -10.76 -0.65
N GLU A 23 -7.95 -12.09 -0.79
CA GLU A 23 -8.42 -12.97 0.29
C GLU A 23 -7.54 -12.85 1.54
N ALA A 24 -6.22 -12.88 1.37
CA ALA A 24 -5.27 -12.69 2.46
C ALA A 24 -5.40 -11.29 3.11
N GLY A 25 -5.55 -10.25 2.28
CA GLY A 25 -5.72 -8.87 2.73
C GLY A 25 -6.99 -8.68 3.57
N VAL A 26 -8.12 -9.24 3.14
CA VAL A 26 -9.39 -9.17 3.87
C VAL A 26 -9.28 -9.85 5.24
N LEU A 27 -8.58 -10.99 5.32
CA LEU A 27 -8.36 -11.68 6.60
C LEU A 27 -7.54 -10.86 7.59
N GLU A 28 -6.49 -10.17 7.11
CA GLU A 28 -5.58 -9.38 7.93
C GLU A 28 -6.11 -7.97 8.24
N ALA A 29 -7.07 -7.46 7.46
CA ALA A 29 -7.65 -6.13 7.66
C ALA A 29 -8.14 -5.89 9.09
N LYS A 30 -8.67 -6.93 9.77
CA LYS A 30 -9.12 -6.87 11.17
C LYS A 30 -8.00 -6.58 12.19
N ARG A 31 -6.73 -6.75 11.80
CA ARG A 31 -5.53 -6.55 12.62
C ARG A 31 -4.67 -5.39 12.11
N ALA A 32 -5.11 -4.72 11.05
CA ALA A 32 -4.43 -3.59 10.46
C ALA A 32 -4.95 -2.27 11.05
N ALA A 33 -4.09 -1.27 11.06
CA ALA A 33 -4.45 0.11 11.33
C ALA A 33 -3.87 1.00 10.23
N PHE A 34 -4.61 2.07 9.88
CA PHE A 34 -4.17 3.04 8.89
C PHE A 34 -3.69 4.30 9.60
N VAL A 35 -2.49 4.75 9.25
CA VAL A 35 -1.94 6.03 9.70
C VAL A 35 -2.08 7.02 8.56
N LEU A 36 -2.90 8.05 8.77
CA LEU A 36 -3.00 9.17 7.86
C LEU A 36 -1.94 10.20 8.23
N VAL A 37 -0.91 10.33 7.37
CA VAL A 37 0.07 11.40 7.51
C VAL A 37 -0.51 12.68 6.90
N ALA A 38 -1.29 13.41 7.70
CA ALA A 38 -1.85 14.72 7.35
C ALA A 38 -0.99 15.88 7.89
N GLY A 39 0.29 15.63 8.19
CA GLY A 39 1.23 16.64 8.64
C GLY A 39 1.88 17.37 7.46
N GLY A 40 1.86 18.70 7.52
CA GLY A 40 2.47 19.60 6.54
C GLY A 40 1.80 20.96 6.60
N LEU A 41 2.55 22.03 6.36
CA LEU A 41 2.01 23.39 6.43
C LEU A 41 1.08 23.72 5.24
N GLY A 42 1.24 23.04 4.11
CA GLY A 42 0.47 23.35 2.90
C GLY A 42 0.99 24.56 2.12
N GLU A 43 2.23 25.00 2.37
CA GLU A 43 2.84 26.19 1.73
C GLU A 43 2.77 26.15 0.19
N ARG A 44 2.94 24.97 -0.42
CA ARG A 44 2.85 24.81 -1.89
C ARG A 44 1.41 24.89 -2.42
N LEU A 45 0.43 24.67 -1.54
CA LEU A 45 -0.99 24.85 -1.80
C LEU A 45 -1.47 26.27 -1.43
N GLY A 46 -0.61 27.11 -0.84
CA GLY A 46 -0.92 28.49 -0.46
C GLY A 46 -1.70 28.66 0.85
N TYR A 47 -1.65 27.67 1.74
CA TYR A 47 -2.21 27.72 3.10
C TYR A 47 -1.22 28.32 4.10
#